data_AF-A0A226DUN5-F1
#
_entry.id   AF-A0A226DUN5-F1
#
_cell.length_a   1.000
_cell.length_b   1.000
_cell.length_c   1.000
_cell.angle_alpha   90.00
_cell.angle_beta   90.00
_cell.angle_gamma   90.00
#
_symmetry.space_group_name_H-M   'P 1'
#
loop_
_entity.id
_entity.type
_entity.pdbx_description
1 polymer ?
#
loop_
_entity_poly.entity_id
_entity_poly.type
_entity_poly.pdbx_seq_one_letter_code
_entity_poly.pdbx_strand_id
1 'polypeptide(L)'
;MRNLPELAVSELVTKPMPLQELRKWDIFNTIDDNLLLNIRLAHVHGTFGFLISTVDTAYVIGTGTDGCLGIGHITSALSPVKIDVLTGQLVKEFVISVEESCFALTEDGRVFAWGFNSSGQLGIGNTATITTPQLIHVTGGVKISQLAAGYTHTLALAMHTGQVFAWGWNGYGQLGQENFNDRNEPGNVELNPDIKIKQISCSGDGSFALTQCGELYSWGHNIGELGIGISTPTYIPTKVIFHKPIKKVSNGANHTLVLTTSGELYACGRNAEGQLGMGKTTDVNVLTRVAADLGIIDDISSIPWMHQSSAKSMDKTFVWGEINEGLNYYSPTEFKLFNMSRSTSFLKEEGQFMHKSMCGSNRT
;
A
#
# COMPACT_ATOMS: atom_id res chain seq x y z
N MET A 1 -36.82 -20.14 28.78
CA MET A 1 -35.79 -19.25 29.34
C MET A 1 -34.73 -19.05 28.26
N ARG A 2 -34.59 -17.79 27.81
CA ARG A 2 -33.51 -17.20 26.96
C ARG A 2 -33.36 -17.70 25.52
N ASN A 3 -34.08 -17.01 24.64
CA ASN A 3 -33.70 -16.77 23.25
C ASN A 3 -32.33 -16.06 23.22
N LEU A 4 -31.40 -16.61 22.46
CA LEU A 4 -30.16 -15.95 22.03
C LEU A 4 -30.53 -14.94 20.92
N PRO A 5 -30.12 -13.66 21.00
CA PRO A 5 -30.31 -12.75 19.88
C PRO A 5 -29.33 -13.10 18.76
N GLU A 6 -29.88 -13.30 17.56
CA GLU A 6 -29.13 -13.29 16.30
C GLU A 6 -28.27 -12.03 16.23
N LEU A 7 -26.96 -12.20 16.05
CA LEU A 7 -26.04 -11.14 15.64
C LEU A 7 -26.44 -10.72 14.23
N ALA A 8 -27.27 -9.68 14.16
CA ALA A 8 -27.59 -8.98 12.92
C ALA A 8 -26.27 -8.57 12.24
N VAL A 9 -26.10 -9.01 11.00
CA VAL A 9 -25.06 -8.53 10.09
C VAL A 9 -25.33 -7.04 9.88
N SER A 10 -24.59 -6.16 10.57
CA SER A 10 -24.69 -4.73 10.29
C SER A 10 -24.01 -4.50 8.94
N GLU A 11 -24.81 -4.28 7.89
CA GLU A 11 -24.33 -3.69 6.65
C GLU A 11 -23.58 -2.39 7.01
N LEU A 12 -22.28 -2.36 6.71
CA LEU A 12 -21.46 -1.16 6.79
C LEU A 12 -21.98 -0.17 5.75
N VAL A 13 -22.98 0.63 6.10
CA VAL A 13 -23.44 1.74 5.27
C VAL A 13 -22.36 2.83 5.34
N THR A 14 -21.43 2.83 4.38
CA THR A 14 -20.52 3.95 4.16
C THR A 14 -21.37 5.16 3.77
N LYS A 15 -21.58 6.10 4.69
CA LYS A 15 -22.16 7.40 4.33
C LYS A 15 -21.15 8.13 3.43
N PRO A 16 -21.53 8.55 2.21
CA PRO A 16 -20.63 9.31 1.36
C PRO A 16 -20.23 10.61 2.07
N MET A 17 -18.96 10.99 1.92
CA MET A 17 -18.46 12.25 2.48
C MET A 17 -19.29 13.41 1.89
N PRO A 18 -19.77 14.36 2.71
CA PRO A 18 -20.54 15.49 2.19
C PRO A 18 -19.74 16.23 1.11
N LEU A 19 -20.40 16.62 0.03
CA LEU A 19 -19.78 17.34 -1.09
C LEU A 19 -18.97 18.56 -0.62
N GLN A 20 -19.48 19.29 0.38
CA GLN A 20 -18.80 20.45 0.96
C GLN A 20 -17.45 20.12 1.60
N GLU A 21 -17.29 18.92 2.16
CA GLU A 21 -16.01 18.46 2.73
C GLU A 21 -15.02 18.04 1.64
N LEU A 22 -15.50 17.39 0.57
CA LEU A 22 -14.69 17.08 -0.60
C LEU A 22 -14.18 18.37 -1.27
N ARG A 23 -15.05 19.37 -1.43
CA ARG A 23 -14.69 20.66 -2.05
C ARG A 23 -13.69 21.50 -1.25
N LYS A 24 -13.27 21.08 -0.05
CA LYS A 24 -12.14 21.70 0.66
C LYS A 24 -10.78 21.33 0.09
N TRP A 25 -10.70 20.27 -0.70
CA TRP A 25 -9.45 19.81 -1.30
C TRP A 25 -9.39 20.25 -2.76
N ASP A 26 -8.35 20.99 -3.12
CA ASP A 26 -8.22 21.57 -4.46
C ASP A 26 -8.19 20.50 -5.57
N ILE A 27 -7.74 19.29 -5.24
CA ILE A 27 -7.73 18.14 -6.15
C ILE A 27 -9.11 17.78 -6.71
N PHE A 28 -10.18 18.09 -5.96
CA PHE A 28 -11.53 17.79 -6.40
C PHE A 28 -12.13 18.90 -7.28
N ASN A 29 -11.54 20.09 -7.36
CA ASN A 29 -12.13 21.25 -8.05
C ASN A 29 -12.39 21.02 -9.54
N THR A 30 -11.66 20.11 -10.19
CA THR A 30 -11.82 19.77 -11.61
C THR A 30 -12.83 18.66 -11.87
N ILE A 31 -13.38 18.06 -10.81
CA ILE A 31 -14.35 16.96 -10.87
C ILE A 31 -15.75 17.54 -10.70
N ASP A 32 -16.71 17.15 -11.54
CA ASP A 32 -18.09 17.59 -11.42
C ASP A 32 -18.80 16.98 -10.19
N ASP A 33 -19.84 17.65 -9.68
CA ASP A 33 -20.57 17.22 -8.48
C ASP A 33 -21.24 15.84 -8.66
N ASN A 34 -21.70 15.51 -9.87
CA ASN A 34 -22.36 14.22 -10.12
C ASN A 34 -21.35 13.07 -10.00
N LEU A 35 -20.14 13.25 -10.52
CA LEU A 35 -19.07 12.27 -10.36
C LEU A 35 -18.65 12.16 -8.89
N LEU A 36 -18.46 13.29 -8.19
CA LEU A 36 -18.07 13.29 -6.76
C LEU A 36 -19.04 12.52 -5.86
N LEU A 37 -20.35 12.67 -6.08
CA LEU A 37 -21.37 11.98 -5.29
C LEU A 37 -21.37 10.46 -5.50
N ASN A 38 -20.76 9.98 -6.59
CA ASN A 38 -20.69 8.57 -6.95
C ASN A 38 -19.32 7.92 -6.66
N ILE A 39 -18.37 8.67 -6.08
CA ILE A 39 -17.05 8.14 -5.72
C ILE A 39 -17.19 7.11 -4.59
N ARG A 40 -16.73 5.89 -4.85
CA ARG A 40 -16.52 4.83 -3.85
C ARG A 40 -15.10 4.80 -3.33
N LEU A 41 -14.15 5.07 -4.22
CA LEU A 41 -12.73 4.96 -3.98
C LEU A 41 -11.99 6.12 -4.62
N ALA A 42 -11.03 6.68 -3.88
CA ALA A 42 -10.13 7.72 -4.34
C ALA A 42 -8.71 7.37 -3.89
N HIS A 43 -7.80 7.29 -4.85
CA HIS A 43 -6.37 7.02 -4.63
C HIS A 43 -5.54 8.16 -5.21
N VAL A 44 -4.73 8.80 -4.38
CA VAL A 44 -3.85 9.91 -4.76
C VAL A 44 -2.42 9.40 -4.77
N HIS A 45 -1.68 9.68 -5.85
CA HIS A 45 -0.26 9.37 -5.95
C HIS A 45 0.48 10.61 -6.45
N GLY A 46 1.46 11.09 -5.68
CA GLY A 46 1.99 12.46 -5.76
C GLY A 46 2.39 12.94 -7.16
N THR A 47 3.21 12.16 -7.89
CA THR A 47 3.67 12.53 -9.24
C THR A 47 2.69 12.14 -10.35
N PHE A 48 1.94 11.08 -10.12
CA PHE A 48 1.13 10.37 -11.11
C PHE A 48 -0.24 11.03 -11.31
N GLY A 49 -0.89 11.43 -10.22
CA GLY A 49 -2.24 11.97 -10.20
C GLY A 49 -3.21 11.15 -9.35
N PHE A 50 -4.44 11.04 -9.83
CA PHE A 50 -5.61 10.65 -9.06
C PHE A 50 -6.41 9.57 -9.79
N LEU A 51 -6.64 8.44 -9.12
CA LEU A 51 -7.54 7.37 -9.58
C LEU A 51 -8.80 7.35 -8.74
N ILE A 52 -9.94 7.25 -9.43
CA ILE A 52 -11.27 7.26 -8.84
C ILE A 52 -11.99 6.01 -9.30
N SER A 53 -12.67 5.33 -8.38
CA SER A 53 -13.67 4.33 -8.74
C SER A 53 -15.06 4.80 -8.30
N THR A 54 -16.02 4.59 -9.19
CA THR A 54 -17.46 4.68 -8.97
C THR A 54 -18.06 3.27 -9.01
N VAL A 55 -19.37 3.14 -8.79
CA VAL A 55 -20.06 1.84 -8.92
C VAL A 55 -19.87 1.23 -10.32
N ASP A 56 -19.89 2.05 -11.37
CA ASP A 56 -19.96 1.55 -12.74
C ASP A 56 -18.62 1.60 -13.49
N THR A 57 -17.67 2.42 -13.04
CA THR A 57 -16.43 2.65 -13.80
C THR A 57 -15.32 3.30 -12.95
N ALA A 58 -14.14 3.46 -13.55
CA ALA A 58 -13.01 4.17 -12.99
C ALA A 58 -12.62 5.37 -13.85
N TYR A 59 -12.10 6.41 -13.19
CA TYR A 59 -11.60 7.63 -13.82
C TYR A 59 -10.18 7.93 -13.35
N VAL A 60 -9.46 8.68 -14.17
CA VAL A 60 -8.10 9.15 -13.87
C VAL A 60 -7.93 10.61 -14.20
N ILE A 61 -7.07 11.29 -13.45
CA ILE A 61 -6.60 12.66 -13.67
C ILE A 61 -5.11 12.65 -13.35
N GLY A 62 -4.23 13.23 -14.14
CA GLY A 62 -2.80 13.19 -13.82
C GLY A 62 -1.87 13.29 -15.01
N THR A 63 -0.61 12.91 -14.77
CA THR A 63 0.44 12.86 -15.78
C THR A 63 0.41 11.54 -16.54
N GLY A 64 0.57 11.58 -17.86
CA GLY A 64 0.50 10.40 -18.73
C GLY A 64 1.80 9.62 -18.93
N THR A 65 2.86 9.91 -18.16
CA THR A 65 4.19 9.30 -18.29
C THR A 65 4.09 7.77 -18.30
N ASP A 66 4.85 7.08 -19.15
CA ASP A 66 4.85 5.60 -19.22
C ASP A 66 3.47 4.91 -19.32
N GLY A 67 2.43 5.63 -19.76
CA GLY A 67 1.08 5.09 -19.92
C GLY A 67 0.34 4.79 -18.63
N CYS A 68 0.82 5.31 -17.49
CA CYS A 68 0.28 5.02 -16.16
C CYS A 68 -1.18 5.44 -16.00
N LEU A 69 -1.74 6.31 -16.85
CA LEU A 69 -3.16 6.69 -16.78
C LEU A 69 -4.12 5.59 -17.26
N GLY A 70 -3.67 4.61 -18.04
CA GLY A 70 -4.53 3.51 -18.47
C GLY A 70 -5.57 3.87 -19.54
N ILE A 71 -5.41 5.02 -20.21
CA ILE A 71 -6.37 5.55 -21.20
C ILE A 71 -5.96 5.30 -22.66
N GLY A 72 -4.97 4.44 -22.90
CA GLY A 72 -4.51 4.03 -24.23
C GLY A 72 -3.48 4.95 -24.88
N HIS A 73 -3.05 6.01 -24.19
CA HIS A 73 -2.08 6.98 -24.66
C HIS A 73 -1.36 7.67 -23.48
N ILE A 74 -0.27 8.39 -23.75
CA ILE A 74 0.64 8.94 -22.73
C ILE A 74 0.44 10.43 -22.42
N THR A 75 -0.65 11.04 -22.88
CA THR A 75 -0.90 12.46 -22.61
C THR A 75 -1.54 12.65 -21.25
N SER A 76 -1.11 13.68 -20.52
CA SER A 76 -1.69 14.06 -19.24
C SER A 76 -3.18 14.42 -19.35
N ALA A 77 -3.94 14.11 -18.30
CA ALA A 77 -5.35 14.41 -18.15
C ALA A 77 -5.55 15.48 -17.06
N LEU A 78 -6.03 16.67 -17.43
CA LEU A 78 -6.28 17.77 -16.47
C LEU A 78 -7.72 17.75 -15.88
N SER A 79 -8.54 16.84 -16.37
CA SER A 79 -9.92 16.59 -15.96
C SER A 79 -10.18 15.08 -15.96
N PRO A 80 -11.18 14.58 -15.22
CA PRO A 80 -11.49 13.15 -15.17
C PRO A 80 -11.64 12.53 -16.57
N VAL A 81 -10.81 11.53 -16.88
CA VAL A 81 -10.94 10.70 -18.09
C VAL A 81 -11.30 9.29 -17.65
N LYS A 82 -12.29 8.71 -18.31
CA LYS A 82 -12.77 7.36 -18.02
C LYS A 82 -11.77 6.30 -18.49
N ILE A 83 -11.54 5.29 -17.67
CA ILE A 83 -10.76 4.10 -18.04
C ILE A 83 -11.75 3.05 -18.57
N ASP A 84 -11.95 3.03 -19.88
CA ASP A 84 -13.06 2.26 -20.49
C ASP A 84 -13.02 0.76 -20.17
N VAL A 85 -11.83 0.15 -20.08
CA VAL A 85 -11.67 -1.28 -19.75
C VAL A 85 -12.20 -1.62 -18.36
N LEU A 86 -12.21 -0.65 -17.43
CA LEU A 86 -12.72 -0.83 -16.08
C LEU A 86 -14.24 -0.58 -15.97
N THR A 87 -14.93 -0.31 -17.08
CA THR A 87 -16.41 -0.21 -17.08
C THR A 87 -17.04 -1.55 -16.71
N GLY A 88 -17.99 -1.53 -15.78
CA GLY A 88 -18.63 -2.71 -15.22
C GLY A 88 -17.72 -3.56 -14.33
N GLN A 89 -16.51 -3.07 -14.04
CA GLN A 89 -15.59 -3.72 -13.10
C GLN A 89 -15.74 -3.04 -11.74
N LEU A 90 -16.25 -3.76 -10.74
CA LEU A 90 -16.33 -3.27 -9.36
C LEU A 90 -14.93 -3.24 -8.75
N VAL A 91 -14.19 -2.14 -8.95
CA VAL A 91 -12.85 -1.96 -8.40
C VAL A 91 -12.95 -1.66 -6.90
N LYS A 92 -12.27 -2.49 -6.08
CA LYS A 92 -12.20 -2.28 -4.63
C LYS A 92 -10.90 -1.64 -4.17
N GLU A 93 -9.83 -1.74 -4.98
CA GLU A 93 -8.51 -1.24 -4.62
C GLU A 93 -7.71 -0.88 -5.89
N PHE A 94 -6.99 0.24 -5.82
CA PHE A 94 -5.92 0.57 -6.75
C PHE A 94 -4.58 0.42 -6.03
N VAL A 95 -3.61 -0.16 -6.72
CA VAL A 95 -2.21 -0.27 -6.26
C VAL A 95 -1.33 0.33 -7.34
N ILE A 96 -0.38 1.17 -6.94
CA ILE A 96 0.55 1.84 -7.85
C ILE A 96 1.96 1.62 -7.30
N SER A 97 2.87 1.14 -8.14
CA SER A 97 4.28 1.03 -7.82
C SER A 97 4.96 2.39 -7.97
N VAL A 98 6.19 2.46 -7.48
CA VAL A 98 7.02 3.68 -7.56
C VAL A 98 7.37 4.05 -8.99
N GLU A 99 7.62 3.03 -9.81
CA GLU A 99 7.89 3.17 -11.24
C GLU A 99 6.60 3.24 -12.06
N GLU A 100 5.47 3.66 -11.46
CA GLU A 100 4.20 3.93 -12.15
C GLU A 100 3.55 2.69 -12.83
N SER A 101 3.84 1.49 -12.33
CA SER A 101 3.06 0.28 -12.64
C SER A 101 1.77 0.30 -11.85
N CYS A 102 0.64 0.31 -12.56
CA CYS A 102 -0.67 0.52 -11.99
C CYS A 102 -1.51 -0.76 -12.02
N PHE A 103 -2.30 -0.98 -10.98
CA PHE A 103 -3.17 -2.13 -10.82
C PHE A 103 -4.55 -1.73 -10.32
N ALA A 104 -5.58 -2.40 -10.83
CA ALA A 104 -6.93 -2.35 -10.30
C ALA A 104 -7.35 -3.77 -9.87
N LEU A 105 -7.68 -3.92 -8.59
CA LEU A 105 -8.21 -5.15 -8.02
C LEU A 105 -9.72 -5.05 -7.87
N THR A 106 -10.45 -5.98 -8.47
CA THR A 106 -11.92 -6.02 -8.39
C THR A 106 -12.43 -6.77 -7.17
N GLU A 107 -13.69 -6.55 -6.79
CA GLU A 107 -14.37 -7.29 -5.73
C GLU A 107 -14.42 -8.80 -6.00
N ASP A 108 -14.55 -9.20 -7.27
CA ASP A 108 -14.51 -10.61 -7.70
C ASP A 108 -13.09 -11.18 -7.85
N GLY A 109 -12.08 -10.44 -7.41
CA GLY A 109 -10.68 -10.88 -7.33
C GLY A 109 -9.94 -11.00 -8.66
N ARG A 110 -10.37 -10.26 -9.69
CA ARG A 110 -9.58 -10.06 -10.92
C ARG A 110 -8.63 -8.88 -10.74
N VAL A 111 -7.48 -8.98 -11.41
CA VAL A 111 -6.46 -7.93 -11.39
C VAL A 111 -6.26 -7.42 -12.81
N PHE A 112 -6.41 -6.12 -12.99
CA PHE A 112 -6.02 -5.45 -14.22
C PHE A 112 -4.72 -4.68 -13.98
N ALA A 113 -3.79 -4.72 -14.93
CA ALA A 113 -2.49 -4.05 -14.84
C ALA A 113 -2.23 -3.17 -16.06
N TRP A 114 -1.54 -2.05 -15.86
CA TRP A 114 -1.05 -1.17 -16.92
C TRP A 114 0.10 -0.28 -16.43
N GLY A 115 0.67 0.53 -17.33
CA GLY A 115 1.80 1.41 -17.06
C GLY A 115 3.15 0.76 -17.38
N PHE A 116 4.17 1.18 -16.66
CA PHE A 116 5.56 0.77 -16.87
C PHE A 116 5.79 -0.72 -16.55
N ASN A 117 6.60 -1.40 -17.35
CA ASN A 117 6.78 -2.86 -17.26
C ASN A 117 8.18 -3.38 -17.63
N SER A 118 9.24 -2.57 -17.57
CA SER A 118 10.57 -2.97 -18.06
C SER A 118 11.13 -4.24 -17.40
N SER A 119 10.68 -4.57 -16.19
CA SER A 119 11.12 -5.72 -15.41
C SER A 119 10.04 -6.81 -15.32
N GLY A 120 8.96 -6.71 -16.10
CA GLY A 120 7.85 -7.67 -16.09
C GLY A 120 6.92 -7.52 -14.88
N GLN A 121 6.99 -6.40 -14.15
CA GLN A 121 6.24 -6.15 -12.93
C GLN A 121 4.72 -6.06 -13.10
N LEU A 122 4.21 -5.95 -14.33
CA LEU A 122 2.78 -6.08 -14.62
C LEU A 122 2.29 -7.53 -14.66
N GLY A 123 3.18 -8.52 -14.82
CA GLY A 123 2.79 -9.94 -14.78
C GLY A 123 2.06 -10.43 -16.03
N ILE A 124 2.27 -9.79 -17.18
CA ILE A 124 1.55 -10.03 -18.45
C ILE A 124 2.31 -10.94 -19.44
N GLY A 125 3.35 -11.64 -19.01
CA GLY A 125 4.14 -12.56 -19.84
C GLY A 125 5.19 -11.91 -20.73
N ASN A 126 5.43 -10.61 -20.58
CA ASN A 126 6.44 -9.84 -21.29
C ASN A 126 6.84 -8.59 -20.49
N THR A 127 7.76 -7.79 -21.04
CA THR A 127 8.29 -6.56 -20.42
C THR A 127 7.85 -5.28 -21.14
N ALA A 128 6.80 -5.36 -21.97
CA ALA A 128 6.29 -4.20 -22.69
C ALA A 128 5.42 -3.35 -21.75
N THR A 129 5.74 -2.05 -21.69
CA THR A 129 4.86 -1.03 -21.10
C THR A 129 3.55 -1.01 -21.89
N ILE A 130 2.41 -1.02 -21.18
CA ILE A 130 1.07 -0.99 -21.80
C ILE A 130 0.28 0.20 -21.26
N THR A 131 -0.40 0.92 -22.14
CA THR A 131 -1.13 2.14 -21.79
C THR A 131 -2.61 1.90 -21.52
N THR A 132 -3.07 0.64 -21.60
CA THR A 132 -4.46 0.23 -21.40
C THR A 132 -4.49 -0.95 -20.43
N PRO A 133 -5.40 -0.98 -19.43
CA PRO A 133 -5.51 -2.09 -18.50
C PRO A 133 -5.67 -3.44 -19.21
N GLN A 134 -4.84 -4.40 -18.80
CA GLN A 134 -4.91 -5.79 -19.23
C GLN A 134 -5.18 -6.70 -18.03
N LEU A 135 -6.05 -7.69 -18.20
CA LEU A 135 -6.30 -8.70 -17.17
C LEU A 135 -5.05 -9.56 -16.95
N ILE A 136 -4.58 -9.65 -15.70
CA ILE A 136 -3.53 -10.58 -15.30
C ILE A 136 -4.13 -11.98 -15.18
N HIS A 137 -3.43 -12.97 -15.72
CA HIS A 137 -3.78 -14.37 -15.57
C HIS A 137 -2.86 -15.03 -14.54
N VAL A 138 -3.41 -15.32 -13.35
CA VAL A 138 -2.74 -16.17 -12.37
C VAL A 138 -3.06 -17.62 -12.72
N THR A 139 -2.03 -18.47 -12.78
CA THR A 139 -2.15 -19.90 -13.11
C THR A 139 -3.26 -20.57 -12.31
N GLY A 140 -4.10 -21.36 -12.98
CA GLY A 140 -5.24 -22.03 -12.36
C GLY A 140 -6.47 -21.14 -12.11
N GLY A 141 -6.48 -19.90 -12.60
CA GLY A 141 -7.63 -19.00 -12.47
C GLY A 141 -7.84 -18.47 -11.04
N VAL A 142 -6.77 -18.43 -10.24
CA VAL A 142 -6.83 -18.01 -8.84
C VAL A 142 -7.31 -16.57 -8.72
N LYS A 143 -8.30 -16.35 -7.83
CA LYS A 143 -8.81 -15.03 -7.48
C LYS A 143 -7.94 -14.39 -6.40
N ILE A 144 -7.69 -13.09 -6.54
CA ILE A 144 -6.81 -12.32 -5.66
C ILE A 144 -7.63 -11.54 -4.64
N SER A 145 -7.18 -11.57 -3.39
CA SER A 145 -7.79 -10.82 -2.29
C SER A 145 -7.06 -9.52 -1.97
N GLN A 146 -5.74 -9.49 -2.16
CA GLN A 146 -4.87 -8.35 -1.88
C GLN A 146 -3.72 -8.29 -2.90
N LEU A 147 -3.29 -7.09 -3.26
CA LEU A 147 -2.07 -6.81 -4.00
C LEU A 147 -1.13 -5.93 -3.18
N ALA A 148 0.17 -6.06 -3.42
CA ALA A 148 1.18 -5.12 -2.94
C ALA A 148 2.25 -4.93 -4.02
N ALA A 149 2.76 -3.72 -4.17
CA ALA A 149 3.80 -3.40 -5.13
C ALA A 149 4.97 -2.72 -4.42
N GLY A 150 6.19 -3.14 -4.76
CA GLY A 150 7.42 -2.41 -4.42
C GLY A 150 7.80 -1.43 -5.54
N TYR A 151 9.09 -1.27 -5.81
CA TYR A 151 9.59 -0.45 -6.92
C TYR A 151 9.28 -1.11 -8.26
N THR A 152 9.75 -2.33 -8.44
CA THR A 152 9.71 -3.08 -9.71
C THR A 152 9.26 -4.53 -9.52
N HIS A 153 8.56 -4.85 -8.42
CA HIS A 153 8.00 -6.16 -8.16
C HIS A 153 6.60 -6.07 -7.55
N THR A 154 5.83 -7.15 -7.70
CA THR A 154 4.43 -7.22 -7.27
C THR A 154 4.19 -8.52 -6.54
N LEU A 155 3.44 -8.45 -5.45
CA LEU A 155 2.91 -9.57 -4.69
C LEU A 155 1.38 -9.65 -4.83
N ALA A 156 0.84 -10.86 -4.84
CA ALA A 156 -0.60 -11.11 -4.79
C ALA A 156 -0.94 -12.20 -3.79
N LEU A 157 -2.02 -11.98 -3.02
CA LEU A 157 -2.54 -12.93 -2.06
C LEU A 157 -3.82 -13.58 -2.58
N ALA A 158 -3.80 -14.90 -2.74
CA ALA A 158 -4.96 -15.69 -3.16
C ALA A 158 -6.09 -15.64 -2.14
N MET A 159 -7.32 -15.43 -2.62
CA MET A 159 -8.51 -15.19 -1.79
C MET A 159 -8.92 -16.40 -0.93
N HIS A 160 -8.73 -17.63 -1.41
CA HIS A 160 -9.23 -18.83 -0.75
C HIS A 160 -8.13 -19.70 -0.12
N THR A 161 -6.96 -19.77 -0.75
CA THR A 161 -5.88 -20.66 -0.30
C THR A 161 -4.94 -19.98 0.69
N GLY A 162 -4.85 -18.64 0.65
CA GLY A 162 -3.83 -17.86 1.35
C GLY A 162 -2.44 -17.96 0.71
N GLN A 163 -2.35 -18.51 -0.50
CA GLN A 163 -1.11 -18.62 -1.28
C GLN A 163 -0.64 -17.24 -1.74
N VAL A 164 0.68 -17.03 -1.73
CA VAL A 164 1.30 -15.79 -2.20
C VAL A 164 1.92 -16.03 -3.57
N PHE A 165 1.70 -15.10 -4.48
CA PHE A 165 2.34 -15.05 -5.78
C PHE A 165 3.23 -13.82 -5.88
N ALA A 166 4.32 -13.92 -6.63
CA ALA A 166 5.26 -12.83 -6.86
C ALA A 166 5.74 -12.81 -8.32
N TRP A 167 5.94 -11.62 -8.85
CA TRP A 167 6.55 -11.37 -10.17
C TRP A 167 7.19 -9.98 -10.26
N GLY A 168 7.96 -9.75 -11.31
CA GLY A 168 8.75 -8.55 -11.56
C GLY A 168 10.26 -8.80 -11.42
N TRP A 169 10.98 -7.75 -11.06
CA TRP A 169 12.42 -7.78 -10.82
C TRP A 169 12.78 -8.58 -9.57
N ASN A 170 13.88 -9.33 -9.61
CA ASN A 170 14.27 -10.27 -8.55
C ASN A 170 15.76 -10.20 -8.16
N GLY A 171 16.47 -9.12 -8.47
CA GLY A 171 17.92 -9.04 -8.23
C GLY A 171 18.33 -9.10 -6.75
N TYR A 172 17.40 -8.90 -5.81
CA TYR A 172 17.63 -9.10 -4.37
C TYR A 172 16.91 -10.32 -3.80
N GLY A 173 16.22 -11.11 -4.63
CA GLY A 173 15.45 -12.26 -4.18
C GLY A 173 14.05 -11.90 -3.68
N GLN A 174 13.55 -10.70 -3.99
CA GLN A 174 12.24 -10.20 -3.52
C GLN A 174 11.05 -11.01 -4.02
N LEU A 175 11.23 -11.87 -5.01
CA LEU A 175 10.17 -12.79 -5.40
C LEU A 175 10.02 -13.97 -4.42
N GLY A 176 11.07 -14.32 -3.65
CA GLY A 176 10.98 -15.37 -2.64
C GLY A 176 10.90 -16.80 -3.24
N GLN A 177 11.42 -16.99 -4.45
CA GLN A 177 11.22 -18.20 -5.27
C GLN A 177 12.48 -19.07 -5.37
N GLU A 178 13.34 -19.06 -4.35
CA GLU A 178 14.57 -19.87 -4.30
C GLU A 178 15.61 -19.52 -5.40
N ASN A 179 15.51 -18.34 -6.00
CA ASN A 179 16.42 -17.85 -7.03
C ASN A 179 16.39 -16.31 -7.13
N PHE A 180 17.22 -15.74 -8.01
CA PHE A 180 17.34 -14.30 -8.27
C PHE A 180 16.92 -13.90 -9.70
N ASN A 181 16.20 -14.78 -10.40
CA ASN A 181 15.77 -14.51 -11.77
C ASN A 181 14.46 -13.71 -11.77
N ASP A 182 14.39 -12.69 -12.62
CA ASP A 182 13.18 -11.93 -12.87
C ASP A 182 12.06 -12.84 -13.41
N ARG A 183 10.82 -12.42 -13.18
CA ARG A 183 9.65 -13.15 -13.67
C ARG A 183 8.61 -12.20 -14.23
N ASN A 184 8.18 -12.43 -15.46
CA ASN A 184 7.20 -11.59 -16.14
C ASN A 184 5.75 -12.10 -16.01
N GLU A 185 5.52 -13.15 -15.23
CA GLU A 185 4.20 -13.74 -14.91
C GLU A 185 4.12 -14.09 -13.44
N PRO A 186 2.94 -14.11 -12.81
CA PRO A 186 2.78 -14.57 -11.43
C PRO A 186 3.42 -15.95 -11.18
N GLY A 187 4.32 -16.04 -10.20
CA GLY A 187 4.94 -17.28 -9.75
C GLY A 187 4.62 -17.56 -8.28
N ASN A 188 4.53 -18.83 -7.89
CA ASN A 188 4.24 -19.21 -6.51
C ASN A 188 5.40 -18.83 -5.58
N VAL A 189 5.09 -18.33 -4.39
CA VAL A 189 6.04 -18.18 -3.27
C VAL A 189 5.83 -19.34 -2.32
N GLU A 190 6.85 -20.18 -2.17
CA GLU A 190 6.75 -21.38 -1.32
C GLU A 190 6.77 -20.99 0.16
N LEU A 191 5.61 -21.15 0.79
CA LEU A 191 5.39 -21.07 2.24
C LEU A 191 4.78 -22.39 2.69
N ASN A 192 4.98 -22.76 3.96
CA ASN A 192 4.33 -23.94 4.51
C ASN A 192 2.79 -23.85 4.28
N PRO A 193 2.14 -24.84 3.64
CA PRO A 193 0.70 -24.82 3.32
C PRO A 193 -0.24 -24.62 4.51
N ASP A 194 0.22 -24.98 5.71
CA ASP A 194 -0.51 -24.80 6.98
C ASP A 194 -0.52 -23.33 7.44
N ILE A 195 0.38 -22.51 6.89
CA ILE A 195 0.46 -21.09 7.17
C ILE A 195 -0.57 -20.36 6.32
N LYS A 196 -1.52 -19.70 6.97
CA LYS A 196 -2.49 -18.81 6.31
C LYS A 196 -2.03 -17.37 6.40
N ILE A 197 -1.84 -16.74 5.25
CA ILE A 197 -1.48 -15.32 5.15
C ILE A 197 -2.74 -14.46 5.19
N LYS A 198 -2.72 -13.41 6.03
CA LYS A 198 -3.80 -12.42 6.12
C LYS A 198 -3.43 -11.08 5.50
N GLN A 199 -2.14 -10.80 5.36
CA GLN A 199 -1.65 -9.54 4.81
C GLN A 199 -0.32 -9.77 4.09
N ILE A 200 -0.20 -9.21 2.89
CA ILE A 200 1.06 -8.98 2.18
C ILE A 200 1.42 -7.49 2.16
N SER A 201 2.71 -7.17 2.05
CA SER A 201 3.20 -5.81 1.85
C SER A 201 4.61 -5.82 1.24
N CYS A 202 5.03 -4.69 0.69
CA CYS A 202 6.35 -4.49 0.10
C CYS A 202 7.00 -3.25 0.70
N SER A 203 8.31 -3.28 0.96
CA SER A 203 9.14 -2.06 0.95
C SER A 203 9.55 -1.78 -0.51
N GLY A 204 10.56 -0.92 -0.76
CA GLY A 204 11.03 -0.69 -2.13
C GLY A 204 11.39 -2.00 -2.84
N ASP A 205 12.27 -2.80 -2.24
CA ASP A 205 12.74 -4.08 -2.78
C ASP A 205 12.64 -5.25 -1.79
N GLY A 206 11.91 -5.08 -0.70
CA GLY A 206 11.61 -6.13 0.28
C GLY A 206 10.16 -6.56 0.20
N SER A 207 9.90 -7.82 0.55
CA SER A 207 8.60 -8.47 0.50
C SER A 207 8.25 -9.08 1.85
N PHE A 208 6.97 -8.99 2.22
CA PHE A 208 6.49 -9.35 3.55
C PHE A 208 5.17 -10.13 3.47
N ALA A 209 5.04 -11.13 4.33
CA ALA A 209 3.79 -11.86 4.55
C ALA A 209 3.52 -12.03 6.04
N LEU A 210 2.36 -11.55 6.47
CA LEU A 210 1.88 -11.63 7.84
C LEU A 210 0.80 -12.72 7.93
N THR A 211 1.01 -13.68 8.82
CA THR A 211 0.11 -14.82 9.02
C THR A 211 -1.12 -14.44 9.84
N GLN A 212 -2.19 -15.23 9.73
CA GLN A 212 -3.39 -15.11 10.56
C GLN A 212 -3.07 -15.22 12.07
N CYS A 213 -2.08 -16.04 12.43
CA CYS A 213 -1.58 -16.22 13.79
C CYS A 213 -0.68 -15.07 14.29
N GLY A 214 -0.39 -14.07 13.45
CA GLY A 214 0.41 -12.91 13.83
C GLY A 214 1.92 -13.12 13.76
N GLU A 215 2.38 -14.04 12.90
CA GLU A 215 3.80 -14.26 12.61
C GLU A 215 4.18 -13.51 11.33
N LEU A 216 5.40 -12.98 11.25
CA LEU A 216 5.87 -12.23 10.09
C LEU A 216 6.96 -13.02 9.36
N TYR A 217 6.83 -13.10 8.04
CA TYR A 217 7.84 -13.59 7.12
C TYR A 217 8.28 -12.43 6.22
N SER A 218 9.57 -12.37 5.92
CA SER A 218 10.18 -11.29 5.15
C SER A 218 11.31 -11.82 4.26
N TRP A 219 11.44 -11.26 3.05
CA TRP A 219 12.47 -11.62 2.08
C TRP A 219 12.75 -10.47 1.10
N GLY A 220 13.73 -10.64 0.23
CA GLY A 220 14.22 -9.62 -0.70
C GLY A 220 15.40 -8.81 -0.18
N HIS A 221 15.47 -7.56 -0.61
CA HIS A 221 16.50 -6.61 -0.21
C HIS A 221 16.53 -6.42 1.32
N ASN A 222 17.74 -6.36 1.88
CA ASN A 222 17.90 -6.29 3.32
C ASN A 222 19.19 -5.57 3.73
N ILE A 223 19.01 -4.33 4.14
CA ILE A 223 19.95 -3.51 4.90
C ILE A 223 19.46 -3.33 6.36
N GLY A 224 18.51 -4.17 6.79
CA GLY A 224 17.93 -4.22 8.13
C GLY A 224 16.39 -4.17 8.15
N GLU A 225 15.75 -3.80 7.05
CA GLU A 225 14.30 -3.61 6.94
C GLU A 225 13.51 -4.91 7.09
N LEU A 226 14.13 -6.06 6.83
CA LEU A 226 13.47 -7.36 7.02
C LEU A 226 13.33 -7.73 8.51
N GLY A 227 14.12 -7.14 9.41
CA GLY A 227 14.01 -7.39 10.85
C GLY A 227 14.48 -8.78 11.32
N ILE A 228 15.17 -9.53 10.46
CA ILE A 228 15.61 -10.92 10.70
C ILE A 228 16.96 -11.02 11.44
N GLY A 229 17.50 -9.92 11.97
CA GLY A 229 18.75 -9.89 12.74
C GLY A 229 20.05 -9.91 11.93
N ILE A 230 19.93 -9.89 10.61
CA ILE A 230 21.04 -9.74 9.66
C ILE A 230 20.72 -8.65 8.65
N SER A 231 21.73 -8.16 7.94
CA SER A 231 21.62 -7.09 6.93
C SER A 231 22.16 -7.57 5.57
N THR A 232 21.75 -8.77 5.17
CA THR A 232 22.02 -9.35 3.85
C THR A 232 20.71 -9.84 3.22
N PRO A 233 20.51 -9.69 1.90
CA PRO A 233 19.30 -10.13 1.24
C PRO A 233 19.02 -11.62 1.46
N THR A 234 17.74 -12.00 1.43
CA THR A 234 17.30 -13.39 1.46
C THR A 234 16.28 -13.62 0.36
N TYR A 235 16.44 -14.69 -0.41
CA TYR A 235 15.60 -15.00 -1.57
C TYR A 235 14.54 -16.08 -1.26
N ILE A 236 14.35 -16.38 0.03
CA ILE A 236 13.32 -17.27 0.55
C ILE A 236 12.58 -16.58 1.70
N PRO A 237 11.26 -16.80 1.85
CA PRO A 237 10.52 -16.28 2.99
C PRO A 237 11.15 -16.70 4.32
N THR A 238 11.68 -15.73 5.06
CA THR A 238 12.38 -15.98 6.32
C THR A 238 11.54 -15.48 7.48
N LYS A 239 11.31 -16.33 8.48
CA LYS A 239 10.52 -15.97 9.67
C LYS A 239 11.26 -14.94 10.52
N VAL A 240 10.59 -13.84 10.84
CA VAL A 240 11.09 -12.83 11.77
C VAL A 240 10.93 -13.33 13.20
N ILE A 241 12.02 -13.38 13.97
CA ILE A 241 11.99 -13.84 15.37
C ILE A 241 11.39 -12.74 16.24
N PHE A 242 10.11 -12.88 16.57
CA PHE A 242 9.37 -11.93 17.40
C PHE A 242 8.28 -12.64 18.21
N HIS A 243 8.27 -12.39 19.52
CA HIS A 243 7.44 -13.15 20.47
C HIS A 243 6.10 -12.48 20.82
N LYS A 244 5.68 -11.47 20.06
CA LYS A 244 4.38 -10.82 20.24
C LYS A 244 3.55 -10.98 18.96
N PRO A 245 2.27 -11.35 19.05
CA PRO A 245 1.42 -11.50 17.88
C PRO A 245 1.21 -10.16 17.17
N ILE A 246 1.51 -10.16 15.87
CA ILE A 246 1.45 -8.98 15.01
C ILE A 246 0.03 -8.77 14.46
N LYS A 247 -0.49 -7.56 14.66
CA LYS A 247 -1.76 -7.11 14.10
C LYS A 247 -1.60 -6.67 12.65
N LYS A 248 -0.59 -5.83 12.38
CA LYS A 248 -0.36 -5.19 11.08
C LYS A 248 1.13 -4.95 10.84
N VAL A 249 1.55 -5.06 9.57
CA VAL A 249 2.86 -4.60 9.08
C VAL A 249 2.66 -3.43 8.11
N SER A 250 3.57 -2.47 8.08
CA SER A 250 3.63 -1.40 7.09
C SER A 250 5.08 -1.10 6.74
N ASN A 251 5.37 -0.83 5.48
CA ASN A 251 6.74 -0.70 5.01
C ASN A 251 6.94 0.67 4.35
N GLY A 252 8.08 1.29 4.63
CA GLY A 252 8.56 2.44 3.87
C GLY A 252 9.59 2.02 2.83
N ALA A 253 10.40 2.98 2.36
CA ALA A 253 11.50 2.72 1.41
C ALA A 253 12.44 1.60 1.85
N ASN A 254 13.03 1.75 3.03
CA ASN A 254 13.99 0.80 3.60
C ASN A 254 13.78 0.62 5.10
N HIS A 255 12.52 0.67 5.54
CA HIS A 255 12.15 0.44 6.93
C HIS A 255 10.80 -0.25 7.03
N THR A 256 10.57 -0.85 8.19
CA THR A 256 9.37 -1.64 8.49
C THR A 256 8.83 -1.21 9.84
N LEU A 257 7.52 -0.97 9.89
CA LEU A 257 6.74 -0.75 11.10
C LEU A 257 5.89 -1.99 11.37
N VAL A 258 5.82 -2.38 12.64
CA VAL A 258 5.02 -3.49 13.13
C VAL A 258 4.15 -3.02 14.27
N LEU A 259 2.85 -3.26 14.15
CA LEU A 259 1.85 -3.03 15.19
C LEU A 259 1.45 -4.37 15.82
N THR A 260 1.64 -4.51 17.12
CA THR A 260 1.19 -5.70 17.85
C THR A 260 -0.32 -5.66 18.10
N THR A 261 -0.91 -6.81 18.42
CA THR A 261 -2.32 -6.87 18.86
C THR A 261 -2.58 -6.16 20.19
N SER A 262 -1.55 -5.97 21.02
CA SER A 262 -1.57 -5.15 22.24
C SER A 262 -1.51 -3.63 21.97
N GLY A 263 -1.37 -3.21 20.71
CA GLY A 263 -1.28 -1.80 20.32
C GLY A 263 0.09 -1.18 20.54
N GLU A 264 1.15 -2.00 20.59
CA GLU A 264 2.53 -1.53 20.71
C GLU A 264 3.18 -1.39 19.32
N LEU A 265 4.00 -0.34 19.17
CA LEU A 265 4.70 -0.02 17.93
C LEU A 265 6.16 -0.48 17.98
N TYR A 266 6.57 -1.18 16.94
CA TYR A 266 7.94 -1.63 16.70
C TYR A 266 8.41 -1.22 15.32
N ALA A 267 9.71 -1.01 15.15
CA ALA A 267 10.30 -0.67 13.86
C ALA A 267 11.67 -1.31 13.65
N CYS A 268 12.06 -1.51 12.39
CA CYS A 268 13.40 -1.90 11.97
C CYS A 268 13.73 -1.36 10.57
N GLY A 269 15.01 -1.36 10.20
CA GLY A 269 15.55 -0.89 8.93
C GLY A 269 16.46 0.32 9.06
N ARG A 270 16.58 1.04 7.94
CA ARG A 270 17.28 2.32 7.84
C ARG A 270 16.61 3.38 8.70
N ASN A 271 17.41 4.27 9.26
CA ASN A 271 16.94 5.31 10.17
C ASN A 271 17.65 6.67 10.00
N ALA A 272 18.32 6.90 8.87
CA ALA A 272 19.07 8.14 8.63
C ALA A 272 18.19 9.41 8.76
N GLU A 273 16.94 9.33 8.31
CA GLU A 273 15.95 10.40 8.35
C GLU A 273 15.08 10.35 9.62
N GLY A 274 15.36 9.42 10.54
CA GLY A 274 14.56 9.23 11.75
C GLY A 274 13.29 8.42 11.54
N GLN A 275 13.12 7.75 10.39
CA GLN A 275 11.92 7.01 10.00
C GLN A 275 11.49 5.88 10.96
N LEU A 276 12.36 5.46 11.89
CA LEU A 276 12.02 4.51 12.96
C LEU A 276 11.44 5.17 14.22
N GLY A 277 11.53 6.50 14.36
CA GLY A 277 10.89 7.25 15.44
C GLY A 277 11.54 7.07 16.81
N MET A 278 12.81 6.67 16.87
CA MET A 278 13.50 6.30 18.11
C MET A 278 14.28 7.45 18.77
N GLY A 279 14.14 8.68 18.28
CA GLY A 279 14.90 9.84 18.76
C GLY A 279 16.39 9.79 18.40
N LYS A 280 16.77 8.97 17.42
CA LYS A 280 18.14 8.73 16.96
C LYS A 280 18.12 8.35 15.48
N THR A 281 19.30 8.36 14.84
CA THR A 281 19.48 8.05 13.41
C THR A 281 20.13 6.69 13.14
N THR A 282 20.33 5.88 14.18
CA THR A 282 20.97 4.57 14.03
C THR A 282 20.01 3.56 13.43
N ASP A 283 20.44 2.85 12.39
CA ASP A 283 19.74 1.71 11.82
C ASP A 283 19.58 0.59 12.87
N VAL A 284 18.53 -0.22 12.74
CA VAL A 284 18.33 -1.43 13.57
C VAL A 284 17.82 -2.56 12.70
N ASN A 285 18.35 -3.77 12.85
CA ASN A 285 18.02 -4.92 12.00
C ASN A 285 17.14 -5.98 12.68
N VAL A 286 16.60 -5.65 13.86
CA VAL A 286 15.62 -6.43 14.61
C VAL A 286 14.48 -5.52 15.03
N LEU A 287 13.27 -6.07 15.15
CA LEU A 287 12.10 -5.32 15.60
C LEU A 287 12.36 -4.71 16.99
N THR A 288 12.50 -3.38 17.02
CA THR A 288 12.83 -2.62 18.22
C THR A 288 11.65 -1.72 18.58
N ARG A 289 11.28 -1.67 19.85
CA ARG A 289 10.12 -0.90 20.32
C ARG A 289 10.35 0.59 20.12
N VAL A 290 9.38 1.28 19.55
CA VAL A 290 9.37 2.75 19.47
C VAL A 290 8.94 3.29 20.83
N ALA A 291 9.91 3.68 21.66
CA ALA A 291 9.70 4.01 23.07
C ALA A 291 9.19 5.45 23.31
N ALA A 292 8.27 5.92 22.47
CA ALA A 292 7.56 7.18 22.68
C ALA A 292 6.26 6.93 23.45
N ASP A 293 5.83 7.89 24.28
CA ASP A 293 4.54 7.82 24.98
C ASP A 293 3.40 8.18 24.02
N LEU A 294 3.00 7.20 23.21
CA LEU A 294 1.98 7.35 22.16
C LEU A 294 0.62 6.78 22.57
N GLY A 295 0.51 6.19 23.76
CA GLY A 295 -0.64 5.39 24.14
C GLY A 295 -0.76 4.08 23.33
N ILE A 296 -1.98 3.57 23.21
CA ILE A 296 -2.29 2.35 22.46
C ILE A 296 -2.49 2.74 20.98
N ILE A 297 -1.66 2.19 20.10
CA ILE A 297 -1.73 2.46 18.68
C ILE A 297 -2.85 1.64 18.03
N ASP A 298 -3.72 2.33 17.27
CA ASP A 298 -4.82 1.75 16.53
C ASP A 298 -4.39 1.28 15.13
N ASP A 299 -3.56 2.08 14.46
CA ASP A 299 -3.11 1.86 13.08
C ASP A 299 -1.74 2.50 12.81
N ILE A 300 -1.05 1.99 11.80
CA ILE A 300 0.28 2.44 11.35
C ILE A 300 0.29 2.61 9.83
N SER A 301 1.07 3.53 9.30
CA SER A 301 1.26 3.67 7.86
C SER A 301 2.65 4.18 7.48
N SER A 302 3.18 3.60 6.41
CA SER A 302 4.39 3.99 5.69
C SER A 302 4.20 3.62 4.22
N ILE A 303 4.93 4.30 3.35
CA ILE A 303 4.78 4.18 1.90
C ILE A 303 6.11 3.69 1.30
N PRO A 304 6.13 2.69 0.40
CA PRO A 304 7.34 2.00 -0.04
C PRO A 304 8.45 2.85 -0.69
N TRP A 305 8.27 4.15 -0.94
CA TRP A 305 9.29 5.07 -1.46
C TRP A 305 9.59 6.24 -0.53
N MET A 306 8.92 6.32 0.62
CA MET A 306 9.10 7.41 1.57
C MET A 306 9.86 6.94 2.80
N HIS A 307 10.64 7.86 3.35
CA HIS A 307 11.23 7.76 4.67
C HIS A 307 10.31 8.34 5.75
N GLN A 308 9.01 8.44 5.46
CA GLN A 308 8.00 8.91 6.40
C GLN A 308 7.26 7.74 7.06
N SER A 309 6.87 7.96 8.30
CA SER A 309 6.13 7.02 9.12
C SER A 309 5.02 7.74 9.87
N SER A 310 3.92 7.04 10.07
CA SER A 310 2.79 7.57 10.84
C SER A 310 2.14 6.49 11.69
N ALA A 311 1.52 6.93 12.79
CA ALA A 311 0.72 6.09 13.67
C ALA A 311 -0.50 6.88 14.15
N LYS A 312 -1.60 6.16 14.36
CA LYS A 312 -2.82 6.71 14.95
C LYS A 312 -3.07 6.08 16.31
N SER A 313 -3.39 6.90 17.31
CA SER A 313 -3.87 6.45 18.61
C SER A 313 -5.11 7.25 18.98
N MET A 314 -6.27 6.60 19.08
CA MET A 314 -7.55 7.26 19.34
C MET A 314 -7.78 8.42 18.34
N ASP A 315 -7.83 9.65 18.84
CA ASP A 315 -8.04 10.87 18.04
C ASP A 315 -6.73 11.60 17.70
N LYS A 316 -5.58 11.02 18.05
CA LYS A 316 -4.26 11.58 17.78
C LYS A 316 -3.62 10.89 16.60
N THR A 317 -2.99 11.69 15.74
CA THR A 317 -2.14 11.22 14.65
C THR A 317 -0.71 11.67 14.92
N PHE A 318 0.24 10.77 14.78
CA PHE A 318 1.66 11.04 14.92
C PHE A 318 2.36 10.81 13.59
N VAL A 319 3.33 11.67 13.29
CA VAL A 319 4.17 11.59 12.09
C VAL A 319 5.63 11.75 12.47
N TRP A 320 6.52 11.03 11.76
CA TRP A 320 7.96 11.11 11.93
C TRP A 320 8.70 10.61 10.68
N GLY A 321 10.02 10.73 10.68
CA GLY A 321 10.86 10.53 9.51
C GLY A 321 10.99 11.81 8.68
N GLU A 322 11.22 11.65 7.39
CA GLU A 322 11.27 12.75 6.44
C GLU A 322 9.87 13.31 6.18
N ILE A 323 9.65 14.56 6.56
CA ILE A 323 8.35 15.24 6.43
C ILE A 323 8.30 16.02 5.12
N ASN A 324 9.35 16.76 4.82
CA ASN A 324 9.56 17.53 3.59
C ASN A 324 11.06 17.58 3.31
N GLU A 325 11.47 18.03 2.11
CA GLU A 325 12.90 18.14 1.76
C GLU A 325 13.68 18.90 2.85
N GLY A 326 14.56 18.19 3.55
CA GLY A 326 15.41 18.73 4.62
C GLY A 326 14.74 18.91 5.99
N LEU A 327 13.46 18.54 6.17
CA LEU A 327 12.74 18.56 7.45
C LEU A 327 12.48 17.14 7.96
N ASN A 328 13.22 16.75 9.00
CA ASN A 328 13.13 15.43 9.62
C ASN A 328 12.62 15.49 11.06
N TYR A 329 11.71 14.59 11.41
CA TYR A 329 11.29 14.34 12.78
C TYR A 329 11.83 12.98 13.25
N TYR A 330 12.79 13.00 14.17
CA TYR A 330 13.42 11.77 14.68
C TYR A 330 12.57 11.00 15.70
N SER A 331 11.48 11.60 16.16
CA SER A 331 10.53 11.02 17.10
C SER A 331 9.09 11.28 16.64
N PRO A 332 8.14 10.38 16.95
CA PRO A 332 6.72 10.58 16.66
C PRO A 332 6.23 11.91 17.22
N THR A 333 5.75 12.77 16.32
CA THR A 333 5.28 14.12 16.64
C THR A 333 3.79 14.22 16.36
N GLU A 334 3.02 14.70 17.33
CA GLU A 334 1.55 14.84 17.18
C GLU A 334 1.23 15.87 16.10
N PHE A 335 0.50 15.45 15.07
CA PHE A 335 0.05 16.31 13.97
C PHE A 335 -1.30 16.92 14.29
N LYS A 336 -1.38 18.27 14.29
CA LYS A 336 -2.63 19.02 14.51
C LYS A 336 -3.01 19.77 13.23
N LEU A 337 -4.18 19.47 12.66
CA LEU A 337 -4.69 20.05 11.39
C LEU A 337 -4.86 21.59 11.38
N PHE A 338 -4.71 22.28 12.51
CA PHE A 338 -4.94 23.73 12.63
C PHE A 338 -3.64 24.51 12.46
N ASN A 339 -3.16 24.73 11.23
CA ASN A 339 -2.38 25.90 10.77
C ASN A 339 -1.74 25.66 9.39
N MET A 340 -2.53 25.51 8.34
CA MET A 340 -2.03 25.76 6.99
C MET A 340 -2.82 26.91 6.37
N SER A 341 -2.32 28.12 6.58
CA SER A 341 -2.75 29.31 5.86
C SER A 341 -2.26 29.22 4.41
N ARG A 342 -3.21 29.24 3.47
CA ARG A 342 -3.09 29.73 2.08
C ARG A 342 -1.65 29.89 1.57
N SER A 343 -1.12 28.86 0.92
CA SER A 343 0.01 29.01 0.01
C SER A 343 -0.27 28.16 -1.22
N THR A 344 -0.26 28.80 -2.38
CA THR A 344 -0.80 28.34 -3.67
C THR A 344 0.21 27.56 -4.50
N SER A 345 1.01 26.68 -3.89
CA SER A 345 2.00 25.87 -4.63
C SER A 345 2.22 24.45 -4.06
N PHE A 346 1.17 23.82 -3.54
CA PHE A 346 1.27 22.58 -2.74
C PHE A 346 0.97 21.27 -3.50
N LEU A 347 0.97 21.27 -4.84
CA LEU A 347 0.74 20.05 -5.64
C LEU A 347 1.86 18.99 -5.51
N LYS A 348 2.97 19.28 -4.82
CA LYS A 348 4.03 18.30 -4.52
C LYS A 348 3.95 17.67 -3.12
N GLU A 349 3.21 18.24 -2.17
CA GLU A 349 3.40 17.93 -0.73
C GLU A 349 2.15 17.38 -0.01
N GLU A 350 0.94 17.50 -0.57
CA GLU A 350 -0.27 17.04 0.13
C GLU A 350 -0.69 15.58 -0.16
N GLY A 351 -0.06 14.92 -1.14
CA GLY A 351 -0.28 13.49 -1.43
C GLY A 351 0.30 12.52 -0.40
N GLN A 352 1.00 13.03 0.61
CA GLN A 352 1.91 12.25 1.47
C GLN A 352 1.23 11.60 2.69
N PHE A 353 0.04 12.06 3.11
CA PHE A 353 -0.55 11.62 4.39
C PHE A 353 -1.58 10.49 4.29
N MET A 354 -2.04 10.13 3.09
CA MET A 354 -3.24 9.30 2.92
C MET A 354 -2.99 8.07 2.05
N HIS A 355 -1.99 7.25 2.39
CA HIS A 355 -1.91 5.89 1.85
C HIS A 355 -2.80 4.92 2.64
N LYS A 356 -4.10 5.22 2.56
CA LYS A 356 -5.23 4.31 2.61
C LYS A 356 -6.32 5.08 1.87
N SER A 357 -6.90 4.44 0.86
CA SER A 357 -8.16 4.85 0.24
C SER A 357 -9.01 5.71 1.17
N MET A 358 -9.47 6.86 0.68
CA MET A 358 -10.53 7.63 1.35
C MET A 358 -11.85 6.83 1.32
N CYS A 359 -11.90 5.69 1.98
CA CYS A 359 -13.14 5.08 2.42
C CYS A 359 -13.43 5.69 3.79
N GLY A 360 -14.34 6.68 3.81
CA GLY A 360 -14.86 7.24 5.03
C GLY A 360 -15.47 6.13 5.90
N SER A 361 -14.75 5.72 6.94
CA SER A 361 -15.29 4.89 8.02
C SER A 361 -15.34 5.76 9.27
N ASN A 362 -16.51 6.31 9.54
CA ASN A 362 -16.78 6.86 10.86
C ASN A 362 -17.18 5.70 11.79
N ARG A 363 -16.45 5.62 12.92
CA ARG A 363 -16.85 4.90 14.12
C ARG A 363 -18.23 5.40 14.55
N THR A 364 -19.12 4.47 14.89
CA THR A 364 -20.08 4.66 16.00
C THR A 364 -19.77 3.63 17.05
#